data_AF-A0A3C0JI77-F1
#
_entry.id   AF-A0A3C0JI77-F1
#
_cell.length_a   1.000
_cell.length_b   1.000
_cell.length_c   1.000
_cell.angle_alpha   90.00
_cell.angle_beta   90.00
_cell.angle_gamma   90.00
#
_symmetry.space_group_name_H-M   'P 1'
#
loop_
_entity.id
_entity.type
_entity.pdbx_description
1 polymer ?
#
loop_
_entity_poly.entity_id
_entity_poly.type
_entity_poly.pdbx_seq_one_letter_code
_entity_poly.pdbx_strand_id
1 'polypeptide(L)' 'MDSLYFLIPVSVFLVVLIVAIYLWSVRSGQFDDLEGPGHSILYEEEKNADNVEEKSAGLKKDQ' A
#
# COMPACT_ATOMS: atom_id res chain seq x y z
N MET A 1 -19.78 -36.25 21.16
CA MET A 1 -18.44 -36.42 20.55
C MET A 1 -18.48 -36.32 19.03
N ASP A 2 -19.66 -36.13 18.43
CA ASP A 2 -19.85 -36.21 16.98
C ASP A 2 -19.40 -34.94 16.23
N SER A 3 -19.49 -33.77 16.88
CA SER A 3 -19.08 -32.50 16.29
C SER A 3 -17.57 -32.40 16.04
N LEU A 4 -16.74 -33.12 16.82
CA LEU A 4 -15.29 -33.13 16.63
C LEU A 4 -14.91 -33.73 15.27
N TYR A 5 -15.60 -34.78 14.83
CA TYR A 5 -15.36 -35.40 13.53
C TYR A 5 -15.69 -34.48 12.36
N PHE A 6 -16.59 -33.51 12.55
CA PHE A 6 -16.88 -32.46 11.57
C PHE A 6 -15.90 -31.29 11.67
N LEU A 7 -15.52 -30.88 12.88
CA LEU A 7 -14.63 -29.74 13.12
C LEU A 7 -13.18 -29.99 12.67
N ILE A 8 -12.67 -31.21 12.85
CA ILE A 8 -11.30 -31.58 12.44
C ILE A 8 -11.07 -31.33 10.93
N PRO A 9 -11.87 -31.90 10.01
CA PRO A 9 -11.64 -31.69 8.57
C PRO A 9 -11.89 -30.23 8.16
N VAL A 10 -12.86 -29.54 8.77
CA VAL A 10 -13.09 -28.11 8.52
C VAL A 10 -11.87 -27.28 8.93
N SER A 11 -11.27 -27.58 10.08
CA SER A 11 -10.06 -26.90 10.54
C SER A 11 -8.88 -27.15 9.61
N VAL A 12 -8.65 -28.40 9.17
CA VAL A 12 -7.60 -28.73 8.21
C VAL A 12 -7.83 -27.99 6.89
N PHE A 13 -9.08 -27.94 6.40
CA PHE A 13 -9.42 -27.22 5.18
C PHE A 13 -9.13 -25.72 5.30
N LEU A 14 -9.48 -25.11 6.44
CA LEU A 14 -9.17 -23.70 6.70
C LEU A 14 -7.66 -23.44 6.70
N VAL A 15 -6.86 -24.30 7.33
CA VAL A 15 -5.40 -24.16 7.34
C VAL A 15 -4.84 -24.23 5.92
N VAL A 16 -5.30 -25.20 5.12
CA VAL A 16 -4.88 -25.33 3.70
C VAL A 16 -5.27 -24.08 2.90
N LEU A 17 -6.48 -23.56 3.11
CA LEU A 17 -6.97 -22.36 2.44
C LEU A 17 -6.10 -21.14 2.79
N ILE A 18 -5.79 -20.95 4.07
CA ILE A 18 -4.92 -19.85 4.53
C ILE A 18 -3.53 -19.96 3.90
N VAL A 19 -2.93 -21.15 3.89
CA VAL A 19 -1.62 -21.37 3.28
C VAL A 19 -1.67 -21.11 1.77
N ALA A 20 -2.72 -21.54 1.07
CA ALA A 20 -2.87 -21.30 -0.35
C ALA A 20 -2.97 -19.81 -0.68
N ILE A 21 -3.78 -19.05 0.08
CA ILE A 21 -3.91 -17.60 -0.07
C ILE A 21 -2.57 -16.92 0.24
N TYR A 22 -1.87 -17.35 1.29
CA TYR A 22 -0.57 -16.80 1.67
C TYR A 22 0.47 -17.00 0.55
N LEU A 23 0.59 -18.21 0.01
CA LEU A 23 1.52 -18.51 -1.09
C LEU A 23 1.17 -17.73 -2.35
N TRP A 24 -0.13 -17.56 -2.64
CA TRP A 24 -0.60 -16.73 -3.74
C TRP A 24 -0.22 -15.26 -3.53
N SER A 25 -0.43 -14.72 -2.34
CA SER A 25 -0.06 -13.33 -1.99
C SER A 25 1.44 -13.06 -2.16
N VAL A 26 2.28 -13.97 -1.66
CA VAL A 26 3.74 -13.90 -1.83
C VAL A 26 4.11 -13.93 -3.32
N ARG A 27 3.49 -14.81 -4.11
CA ARG A 27 3.75 -14.90 -5.56
C ARG A 27 3.23 -13.70 -6.35
N SER A 28 2.20 -13.03 -5.83
CA SER A 28 1.56 -11.87 -6.45
C SER A 28 2.35 -10.57 -6.25
N GLY A 29 3.49 -10.59 -5.56
CA GLY A 29 4.35 -9.42 -5.38
C GLY A 29 3.71 -8.32 -4.54
N GLN A 30 2.72 -8.63 -3.69
CA GLN A 30 2.01 -7.63 -2.88
C GLN A 30 2.94 -6.89 -1.88
N PHE A 31 4.14 -7.43 -1.65
CA PHE A 31 5.17 -6.82 -0.80
C PHE A 31 6.07 -5.84 -1.56
N ASP A 32 6.03 -5.82 -2.90
CA ASP A 32 6.88 -4.94 -3.72
C ASP A 32 6.34 -3.50 -3.75
N ASP A 33 5.07 -3.28 -3.38
CA ASP A 33 4.41 -1.96 -3.35
C ASP A 33 4.52 -1.26 -1.98
N LEU A 34 5.28 -1.82 -1.03
CA LEU A 34 5.53 -1.19 0.28
C LEU A 34 6.54 -0.01 0.19
N GLU A 35 7.19 0.17 -0.96
CA GLU A 35 8.15 1.26 -1.21
C GLU A 35 7.49 2.55 -1.76
N GLY A 36 6.20 2.49 -2.14
CA GLY A 36 5.51 3.56 -2.88
C GLY A 36 5.26 4.88 -2.12
N PRO A 37 4.76 4.89 -0.86
CA PRO A 37 4.31 6.15 -0.22
C PRO A 37 5.41 6.95 0.47
N GLY A 38 6.55 6.33 0.80
CA GLY A 38 7.62 6.99 1.55
C GLY A 38 8.40 8.03 0.74
N HIS A 39 8.42 7.88 -0.59
CA HIS A 39 9.18 8.76 -1.46
C HIS A 39 8.42 10.02 -1.85
N SER A 40 7.09 10.00 -1.92
CA SER A 40 6.28 11.18 -2.27
C SER A 40 6.38 12.30 -1.23
N ILE A 41 6.55 11.98 0.06
CA ILE A 41 6.54 12.98 1.14
C ILE A 41 7.79 13.88 1.13
N LEU A 42 8.90 13.42 0.54
CA LEU A 42 10.16 14.18 0.47
C LEU A 42 10.23 15.13 -0.75
N TYR A 43 9.49 14.83 -1.82
CA TYR A 43 9.48 15.63 -3.05
C TYR A 43 8.30 16.62 -3.14
N GLU A 44 7.37 16.58 -2.19
CA GLU A 44 6.25 17.52 -2.11
C GLU A 44 6.68 18.94 -1.71
N GLU A 45 7.77 19.09 -0.93
CA GLU A 45 8.28 20.41 -0.52
C GLU A 45 8.94 21.17 -1.68
N GLU A 46 9.65 20.48 -2.58
CA GLU A 46 10.37 21.10 -3.71
C GLU A 46 9.40 21.69 -4.74
N LYS A 47 8.30 20.98 -5.04
CA LYS A 47 7.29 21.43 -6.01
C LYS A 47 6.51 22.68 -5.54
N ASN A 48 6.39 22.87 -4.23
CA ASN A 48 5.68 24.02 -3.66
C ASN A 48 6.54 25.29 -3.68
N ALA A 49 7.86 25.17 -3.57
CA ALA A 49 8.78 26.31 -3.66
C ALA A 49 8.75 26.98 -5.05
N ASP A 50 8.78 26.19 -6.13
CA ASP A 50 8.76 26.69 -7.50
C ASP A 50 7.46 27.43 -7.86
N ASN A 51 6.31 26.96 -7.35
CA ASN A 51 5.01 27.60 -7.59
C ASN A 51 4.84 28.93 -6.84
N VAL A 52 5.50 29.07 -5.68
CA VAL A 52 5.45 30.32 -4.89
C VAL A 52 6.31 31.39 -5.56
N GLU A 53 7.46 31.03 -6.12
CA GLU A 53 8.36 31.98 -6.79
C GLU A 53 7.76 32.52 -8.09
N GLU A 54 7.14 31.68 -8.92
CA GLU A 54 6.48 32.09 -10.16
C GLU A 54 5.29 33.04 -9.90
N LYS A 55 4.49 32.74 -8.87
CA LYS A 55 3.32 33.56 -8.48
C LYS A 55 3.72 34.91 -7.87
N SER A 56 4.84 34.98 -7.14
CA SER A 56 5.37 36.22 -6.58
C SER A 56 6.12 37.09 -7.61
N ALA A 57 6.72 36.51 -8.65
CA ALA A 57 7.34 37.26 -9.75
C ALA A 57 6.31 37.87 -10.71
N GLY A 58 5.15 37.20 -10.91
CA GLY A 58 4.05 37.71 -11.72
C GLY A 58 3.29 38.89 -11.08
N LEU A 59 3.21 38.94 -9.75
CA LEU A 59 2.48 39.97 -8.98
C LEU A 59 3.26 41.29 -8.76
N LYS A 60 4.48 41.38 -9.28
CA LYS A 60 5.34 42.58 -9.20
C LYS A 60 5.41 43.34 -10.52
N LYS A 61 4.78 42.84 -11.59
CA LYS A 61 4.90 43.39 -12.94
C LYS A 61 3.73 44.30 -13.33
N ASP A 62 2.71 44.36 -12.49
CA ASP A 62 1.47 45.11 -12.64
C ASP A 62 1.32 46.27 -11.63
N GLN A 63 2.38 46.58 -10.87
CA GLN A 63 2.46 47.78 -10.02
C GLN A 63 3.50 48.79 -10.50
#